data_AF-A0A8T4L8Q4-F1
#
_entry.id   AF-A0A8T4L8Q4-F1
#
_cell.length_a   1.000
_cell.length_b   1.000
_cell.length_c   1.000
_cell.angle_alpha   90.00
_cell.angle_beta   90.00
_cell.angle_gamma   90.00
#
_symmetry.space_group_name_H-M   'P 1'
#
loop_
_entity.id
_entity.type
_entity.pdbx_description
1 polymer ?
#
loop_
_entity_poly.entity_id
_entity_poly.type
_entity_poly.pdbx_seq_one_letter_code
_entity_poly.pdbx_strand_id
1 'polypeptide(L)'
;MVFTQLLVNGLIAGAIYALVASGFSLIYSTNRFVHFAHGGTVAVSAYFLFVLFSTFHLDFFLSVLLTVAFSALLGILLNRFVYAPLRHRKASSVILLLGSFALLILFESVLLLVFGAEVKTIDFIPVSKGLEIAGAIITPLQIVIVVTSLVLLGGLFWFMKFTKTGKALRAVSDNREMAEVVGISSQKMFDYSFAIGSAIAGVAGILVGLEQNLEPTMGTNLIIKGFTGAIIGGVNSVPGSVLGSFLLGFAENFGIWYLPSGYKDAIAFVILFAFLLFRPQGILGVNKELQK
;
A
#
# COMPACT_ATOMS: atom_id res chain seq x y z
N MET A 1 16.40 -13.49 22.56
CA MET A 1 16.05 -14.20 21.32
C MET A 1 14.64 -13.84 20.87
N VAL A 2 13.57 -14.19 21.62
CA VAL A 2 12.17 -13.89 21.21
C VAL A 2 11.91 -12.39 21.00
N PHE A 3 12.33 -11.52 21.93
CA PHE A 3 12.11 -10.07 21.79
C PHE A 3 12.73 -9.50 20.50
N THR A 4 14.00 -9.83 20.22
CA THR A 4 14.68 -9.38 18.99
C THR A 4 13.99 -9.92 17.74
N GLN A 5 13.53 -11.18 17.76
CA GLN A 5 12.78 -11.75 16.64
C GLN A 5 11.46 -11.00 16.38
N LEU A 6 10.71 -10.66 17.43
CA LEU A 6 9.46 -9.89 17.29
C LEU A 6 9.72 -8.48 16.75
N LEU A 7 10.82 -7.86 17.16
CA LEU A 7 11.23 -6.55 16.65
C LEU A 7 11.57 -6.63 15.15
N VAL A 8 12.33 -7.65 14.72
CA VAL A 8 12.66 -7.87 13.30
C VAL A 8 11.41 -8.20 12.48
N ASN A 9 10.53 -9.10 12.96
CA ASN A 9 9.28 -9.43 12.29
C ASN A 9 8.33 -8.21 12.20
N GLY A 10 8.31 -7.38 13.24
CA GLY A 10 7.58 -6.12 13.28
C GLY A 10 8.09 -5.12 12.26
N LEU A 11 9.41 -5.02 12.09
CA LEU A 11 10.04 -4.17 11.08
C LEU A 11 9.69 -4.64 9.65
N ILE A 12 9.76 -5.95 9.38
CA ILE A 12 9.44 -6.53 8.07
C ILE A 12 7.96 -6.31 7.73
N ALA A 13 7.05 -6.64 8.65
CA ALA A 13 5.62 -6.43 8.47
C ALA A 13 5.31 -4.94 8.29
N GLY A 14 5.88 -4.08 9.14
CA GLY A 14 5.74 -2.63 9.06
C GLY A 14 6.24 -2.06 7.74
N ALA A 15 7.33 -2.59 7.18
CA ALA A 15 7.88 -2.18 5.89
C ALA A 15 6.93 -2.47 4.72
N ILE A 16 6.25 -3.63 4.72
CA ILE A 16 5.23 -3.98 3.72
C ILE A 16 4.00 -3.08 3.91
N TYR A 17 3.50 -2.96 5.13
CA TYR A 17 2.33 -2.14 5.43
C TYR A 17 2.58 -0.66 5.12
N ALA A 18 3.81 -0.17 5.29
CA ALA A 18 4.19 1.20 4.97
C ALA A 18 4.15 1.47 3.46
N LEU A 19 4.56 0.52 2.62
CA LEU A 19 4.43 0.66 1.17
C LEU A 19 2.96 0.78 0.77
N VAL A 20 2.12 -0.16 1.20
CA VAL A 20 0.67 -0.15 0.90
C VAL A 20 0.01 1.12 1.44
N ALA A 21 0.31 1.51 2.68
CA ALA A 21 -0.26 2.70 3.32
C ALA A 21 0.19 3.99 2.64
N SER A 22 1.45 4.09 2.21
CA SER A 22 1.98 5.29 1.55
C SER A 22 1.36 5.50 0.16
N GLY A 23 1.19 4.43 -0.62
CA GLY A 23 0.49 4.47 -1.90
C GLY A 23 -0.98 4.83 -1.73
N PHE A 24 -1.66 4.20 -0.78
CA PHE A 24 -3.03 4.53 -0.40
C PHE A 24 -3.19 5.99 0.03
N SER A 25 -2.33 6.47 0.93
CA SER A 25 -2.41 7.83 1.49
C SER A 25 -2.10 8.89 0.44
N LEU A 26 -1.20 8.60 -0.51
CA LEU A 26 -0.96 9.49 -1.64
C LEU A 26 -2.23 9.68 -2.47
N ILE A 27 -2.90 8.57 -2.84
CA ILE A 27 -4.16 8.62 -3.60
C ILE A 27 -5.26 9.33 -2.80
N TYR A 28 -5.40 9.00 -1.51
CA TYR A 28 -6.41 9.60 -0.65
C TYR A 28 -6.19 11.10 -0.47
N SER A 29 -4.95 11.52 -0.21
CA SER A 29 -4.61 12.91 0.08
C SER A 29 -5.01 13.86 -1.05
N THR A 30 -4.88 13.42 -2.31
CA THR A 30 -5.24 14.21 -3.49
C THR A 30 -6.71 14.06 -3.86
N ASN A 31 -7.28 12.86 -3.79
CA ASN A 31 -8.63 12.59 -4.31
C ASN A 31 -9.76 12.70 -3.27
N ARG A 32 -9.45 12.66 -1.98
CA ARG A 32 -10.41 12.77 -0.86
C ARG A 32 -11.51 11.68 -0.86
N PHE A 33 -11.16 10.46 -1.28
CA PHE A 33 -11.99 9.27 -1.09
C PHE A 33 -11.12 8.04 -0.80
N VAL A 34 -11.70 7.05 -0.11
CA VAL A 34 -11.03 5.80 0.25
C VAL A 34 -11.05 4.84 -0.95
N HIS A 35 -9.87 4.45 -1.43
CA HIS A 35 -9.70 3.59 -2.61
C HIS A 35 -9.26 2.17 -2.19
N PHE A 36 -10.21 1.29 -1.84
CA PHE A 36 -9.91 -0.09 -1.42
C PHE A 36 -9.40 -1.00 -2.54
N ALA A 37 -9.72 -0.69 -3.81
CA ALA A 37 -9.16 -1.37 -4.97
C ALA A 37 -7.63 -1.24 -5.10
N HIS A 38 -6.99 -0.40 -4.29
CA HIS A 38 -5.55 -0.41 -4.12
C HIS A 38 -5.02 -1.79 -3.67
N GLY A 39 -5.76 -2.49 -2.79
CA GLY A 39 -5.45 -3.87 -2.40
C GLY A 39 -5.51 -4.84 -3.57
N GLY A 40 -6.53 -4.72 -4.42
CA GLY A 40 -6.62 -5.52 -5.64
C GLY A 40 -5.50 -5.21 -6.62
N THR A 41 -5.03 -3.95 -6.68
CA THR A 41 -3.84 -3.58 -7.47
C THR A 41 -2.60 -4.32 -6.96
N VAL A 42 -2.41 -4.43 -5.64
CA VAL A 42 -1.31 -5.21 -5.03
C VAL A 42 -1.38 -6.67 -5.48
N ALA A 43 -2.54 -7.31 -5.37
CA ALA A 43 -2.72 -8.71 -5.76
C ALA A 43 -2.50 -8.92 -7.27
N VAL A 44 -3.16 -8.13 -8.12
CA VAL A 44 -3.04 -8.25 -9.58
C VAL A 44 -1.59 -8.06 -10.03
N SER A 45 -0.83 -7.18 -9.39
CA SER A 45 0.59 -6.98 -9.71
C SER A 45 1.45 -8.19 -9.33
N ALA A 46 1.17 -8.82 -8.18
CA ALA A 46 1.87 -10.02 -7.76
C ALA A 46 1.62 -11.20 -8.72
N TYR A 47 0.37 -11.38 -9.15
CA TYR A 47 0.01 -12.37 -10.18
C TYR A 47 0.59 -12.02 -11.55
N PHE A 48 0.69 -10.74 -11.91
CA PHE A 48 1.33 -10.33 -13.17
C PHE A 48 2.82 -10.68 -13.17
N LEU A 49 3.53 -10.48 -12.05
CA LEU A 49 4.90 -10.96 -11.90
C LEU A 49 4.97 -12.49 -12.04
N PHE A 50 4.06 -13.22 -11.39
CA PHE A 50 3.99 -14.68 -11.51
C PHE A 50 3.83 -15.14 -12.96
N VAL A 51 2.95 -14.49 -13.74
CA VAL A 51 2.78 -14.81 -15.16
C VAL A 51 4.07 -14.56 -15.94
N LEU A 52 4.70 -13.39 -15.80
CA LEU A 52 5.90 -13.05 -16.55
C LEU A 52 7.08 -13.96 -16.21
N PHE A 53 7.33 -14.19 -14.92
CA PHE A 53 8.49 -14.94 -14.44
C PHE A 53 8.25 -16.46 -14.43
N SER A 54 7.14 -16.92 -13.87
CA SER A 54 6.90 -18.35 -13.63
C SER A 54 6.22 -19.05 -14.81
N THR A 55 5.39 -18.34 -15.58
CA THR A 55 4.68 -18.92 -16.74
C THR A 55 5.40 -18.65 -18.06
N PHE A 56 5.86 -17.42 -18.29
CA PHE A 56 6.59 -17.04 -19.51
C PHE A 56 8.11 -17.14 -19.39
N HIS A 57 8.63 -17.47 -18.20
CA HIS A 57 10.07 -17.69 -17.96
C HIS A 57 10.94 -16.50 -18.39
N LEU A 58 10.41 -15.28 -18.29
CA LEU A 58 11.19 -14.07 -18.53
C LEU A 58 12.20 -13.84 -17.41
N ASP A 59 13.25 -13.09 -17.71
CA ASP A 59 14.21 -12.64 -16.70
C ASP A 59 13.50 -11.96 -15.52
N PHE A 60 13.95 -12.25 -14.30
CA PHE A 60 13.29 -11.78 -13.09
C PHE A 60 13.30 -10.25 -12.99
N PHE A 61 14.44 -9.60 -13.25
CA PHE A 61 14.55 -8.15 -13.14
C PHE A 61 13.72 -7.44 -14.22
N LEU A 62 13.70 -8.01 -15.43
CA LEU A 62 12.82 -7.54 -16.49
C LEU A 62 11.33 -7.69 -16.09
N SER A 63 10.97 -8.84 -15.51
CA SER A 63 9.60 -9.10 -15.04
C SER A 63 9.17 -8.14 -13.94
N VAL A 64 10.06 -7.82 -13.00
CA VAL A 64 9.84 -6.79 -11.96
C VAL A 64 9.62 -5.42 -12.60
N LEU A 65 10.48 -4.99 -13.52
CA LEU A 65 10.36 -3.70 -14.20
C LEU A 65 9.03 -3.58 -14.95
N LEU A 66 8.66 -4.61 -15.71
CA LEU A 66 7.40 -4.66 -16.44
C LEU A 66 6.20 -4.68 -15.50
N THR A 67 6.27 -5.37 -14.37
CA THR A 67 5.21 -5.40 -13.36
C THR A 67 5.00 -4.03 -12.73
N VAL A 68 6.07 -3.32 -12.37
CA VAL A 68 5.97 -1.96 -11.82
C VAL A 68 5.36 -0.99 -12.85
N ALA A 69 5.80 -1.07 -14.10
CA ALA A 69 5.25 -0.27 -15.20
C ALA A 69 3.76 -0.58 -15.44
N PHE A 70 3.39 -1.86 -15.45
CA PHE A 70 2.00 -2.32 -15.55
C PHE A 70 1.16 -1.81 -14.38
N SER A 71 1.67 -1.87 -13.15
CA SER A 71 0.97 -1.39 -11.96
C SER A 71 0.68 0.11 -12.03
N ALA A 72 1.68 0.91 -12.46
CA ALA A 72 1.50 2.34 -12.68
C ALA A 72 0.45 2.63 -13.76
N LEU A 73 0.52 1.90 -14.87
CA LEU A 73 -0.46 2.01 -15.95
C LEU A 73 -1.86 1.64 -15.47
N LEU A 74 -2.00 0.53 -14.74
CA LEU A 74 -3.28 0.08 -14.18
C LEU A 74 -3.90 1.17 -13.29
N GLY A 75 -3.10 1.83 -12.44
CA GLY A 75 -3.55 2.98 -11.66
C GLY A 75 -4.09 4.13 -12.52
N ILE A 76 -3.36 4.52 -13.56
CA ILE A 76 -3.80 5.56 -14.51
C ILE A 76 -5.10 5.15 -15.20
N LEU A 77 -5.21 3.89 -15.65
CA LEU A 77 -6.41 3.37 -16.31
C LEU A 77 -7.62 3.38 -15.36
N LEU A 78 -7.44 2.96 -14.10
CA LEU A 78 -8.49 3.03 -13.09
C LEU A 78 -8.96 4.47 -12.86
N ASN A 79 -8.02 5.42 -12.74
CA ASN A 79 -8.40 6.82 -12.61
C ASN A 79 -9.13 7.33 -13.86
N ARG A 80 -8.63 7.03 -15.06
CA ARG A 80 -9.17 7.58 -16.31
C ARG A 80 -10.52 6.99 -16.71
N PHE A 81 -10.72 5.70 -16.50
CA PHE A 81 -11.90 4.98 -16.99
C PHE A 81 -12.97 4.75 -15.93
N VAL A 82 -12.62 4.77 -14.65
CA VAL A 82 -13.59 4.56 -13.57
C VAL A 82 -13.79 5.84 -12.77
N TYR A 83 -12.74 6.36 -12.15
CA TYR A 83 -12.91 7.44 -11.17
C TYR A 83 -13.12 8.82 -11.78
N ALA A 84 -12.42 9.16 -12.86
CA ALA A 84 -12.59 10.44 -13.54
C ALA A 84 -14.01 10.58 -14.10
N PRO A 85 -14.59 9.62 -14.84
CA PRO A 85 -15.97 9.74 -15.32
C PRO A 85 -16.98 9.90 -14.19
N LEU A 86 -16.81 9.16 -13.09
CA LEU A 86 -17.66 9.30 -11.90
C LEU A 86 -17.54 10.71 -11.28
N ARG A 87 -16.33 11.26 -11.17
CA ARG A 87 -16.11 12.63 -10.70
C ARG A 87 -16.73 13.68 -11.63
N HIS A 88 -16.64 13.50 -12.95
CA HIS A 88 -17.28 14.42 -13.91
C HIS A 88 -18.81 14.42 -13.77
N ARG A 89 -19.41 13.28 -13.39
CA ARG A 89 -20.83 13.16 -13.05
C ARG A 89 -21.17 13.64 -11.63
N LYS A 90 -20.23 14.31 -10.96
CA LYS A 90 -20.38 14.82 -9.58
C LYS A 90 -20.73 13.73 -8.55
N ALA A 91 -20.23 12.51 -8.76
CA ALA A 91 -20.39 11.43 -7.79
C ALA A 91 -19.79 11.81 -6.44
N SER A 92 -20.49 11.48 -5.35
CA SER A 92 -19.99 11.67 -3.99
C SER A 92 -18.81 10.75 -3.67
N SER A 93 -18.03 11.08 -2.64
CA SER A 93 -16.94 10.21 -2.17
C SER A 93 -17.43 8.81 -1.77
N VAL A 94 -18.69 8.68 -1.34
CA VAL A 94 -19.33 7.39 -1.03
C VAL A 94 -19.51 6.55 -2.30
N ILE A 95 -19.95 7.15 -3.41
CA ILE A 95 -20.09 6.44 -4.69
C ILE A 95 -18.72 5.99 -5.21
N LEU A 96 -17.68 6.82 -5.07
CA LEU A 96 -16.31 6.45 -5.43
C LEU A 96 -15.78 5.29 -4.58
N LEU A 97 -16.08 5.31 -3.27
CA LEU A 97 -15.78 4.22 -2.34
C LEU A 97 -16.46 2.91 -2.76
N LEU A 98 -17.77 2.94 -3.04
CA LEU A 98 -18.51 1.78 -3.53
C LEU A 98 -17.93 1.24 -4.84
N GLY A 99 -17.57 2.13 -5.77
CA GLY A 99 -16.86 1.76 -7.00
C GLY A 99 -15.50 1.11 -6.73
N SER A 100 -14.80 1.53 -5.68
CA SER A 100 -13.54 0.89 -5.26
C SER A 100 -13.74 -0.51 -4.68
N PHE A 101 -14.81 -0.75 -3.92
CA PHE A 101 -15.14 -2.11 -3.47
C PHE A 101 -15.54 -3.01 -4.64
N ALA A 102 -16.34 -2.49 -5.57
CA ALA A 102 -16.71 -3.23 -6.78
C ALA A 102 -15.48 -3.63 -7.59
N LEU A 103 -14.51 -2.72 -7.75
CA LEU A 103 -13.24 -3.01 -8.43
C LEU A 103 -12.37 -4.01 -7.67
N LEU A 104 -12.33 -3.93 -6.33
CA LEU A 104 -11.61 -4.90 -5.51
C LEU A 104 -12.16 -6.31 -5.72
N ILE A 105 -13.48 -6.47 -5.58
CA ILE A 105 -14.17 -7.75 -5.80
C ILE A 105 -13.99 -8.23 -7.24
N LEU A 106 -14.06 -7.33 -8.22
CA LEU A 106 -13.80 -7.64 -9.63
C LEU A 106 -12.39 -8.22 -9.81
N PHE A 107 -11.36 -7.57 -9.26
CA PHE A 107 -9.99 -8.04 -9.35
C PHE A 107 -9.81 -9.41 -8.69
N GLU A 108 -10.32 -9.60 -7.48
CA GLU A 108 -10.27 -10.91 -6.80
C GLU A 108 -10.99 -12.00 -7.60
N SER A 109 -12.17 -11.69 -8.14
CA SER A 109 -12.96 -12.63 -8.95
C SER A 109 -12.26 -12.99 -10.26
N VAL A 110 -11.64 -12.02 -10.92
CA VAL A 110 -10.86 -12.25 -12.15
C VAL A 110 -9.64 -13.11 -11.84
N LEU A 111 -8.92 -12.83 -10.75
CA LEU A 111 -7.78 -13.65 -10.34
C LEU A 111 -8.22 -15.09 -10.03
N LEU A 112 -9.34 -15.25 -9.31
CA LEU A 112 -9.90 -16.56 -8.98
C LEU A 112 -10.33 -17.33 -10.24
N LEU A 113 -10.95 -16.65 -11.22
CA LEU A 113 -11.40 -17.25 -12.47
C LEU A 113 -10.21 -17.70 -13.34
N VAL A 114 -9.15 -16.89 -13.42
CA VAL A 114 -8.00 -17.14 -14.28
C VAL A 114 -7.02 -18.15 -13.66
N PHE A 115 -6.74 -18.05 -12.35
CA PHE A 115 -5.70 -18.83 -11.68
C PHE A 115 -6.23 -19.94 -10.76
N GLY A 116 -7.54 -19.96 -10.50
CA GLY A 116 -8.17 -20.88 -9.55
C GLY A 116 -8.00 -20.45 -8.09
N ALA A 117 -8.54 -21.26 -7.18
CA ALA A 117 -8.45 -21.07 -5.73
C ALA A 117 -7.14 -21.60 -5.13
N GLU A 118 -6.34 -22.31 -5.92
CA GLU A 118 -5.07 -22.86 -5.46
C GLU A 118 -4.02 -21.77 -5.30
N VAL A 119 -3.26 -21.88 -4.21
CA VAL A 119 -2.10 -21.03 -3.94
C VAL A 119 -1.06 -21.17 -5.06
N LYS A 120 -0.46 -20.04 -5.47
CA LYS A 120 0.67 -20.03 -6.42
C LYS A 120 1.93 -19.51 -5.72
N THR A 121 3.10 -19.94 -6.17
CA THR A 121 4.38 -19.56 -5.55
C THR A 121 5.31 -19.01 -6.63
N ILE A 122 6.09 -17.98 -6.29
CA ILE A 122 7.11 -17.41 -7.17
C ILE A 122 8.48 -17.88 -6.69
N ASP A 123 9.02 -18.93 -7.31
CA ASP A 123 10.28 -19.57 -6.91
C ASP A 123 11.50 -18.84 -7.49
N PHE A 124 11.75 -17.60 -7.08
CA PHE A 124 12.94 -16.84 -7.50
C PHE A 124 14.12 -17.02 -6.53
N ILE A 125 13.87 -16.87 -5.22
CA ILE A 125 14.92 -16.96 -4.20
C ILE A 125 14.89 -18.37 -3.60
N PRO A 126 15.97 -19.16 -3.70
CA PRO A 126 16.01 -20.47 -3.08
C PRO A 126 15.82 -20.33 -1.57
N VAL A 127 15.04 -21.24 -0.98
CA VAL A 127 14.85 -21.33 0.47
C VAL A 127 16.23 -21.49 1.11
N SER A 128 16.75 -20.40 1.67
CA SER A 128 18.07 -20.32 2.26
C SER A 128 17.95 -20.32 3.77
N LYS A 129 18.96 -20.88 4.44
CA LYS A 129 19.05 -20.78 5.90
C LYS A 129 19.08 -19.30 6.28
N GLY A 130 18.20 -18.90 7.19
CA GLY A 130 18.19 -17.54 7.71
C GLY A 130 19.53 -17.18 8.37
N LEU A 131 19.92 -15.91 8.24
CA LEU A 131 21.10 -15.35 8.87
C LEU A 131 20.75 -15.01 10.32
N GLU A 132 21.62 -15.37 11.26
CA GLU A 132 21.46 -14.95 12.65
C GLU A 132 22.09 -13.56 12.83
N ILE A 133 21.25 -12.55 13.08
CA ILE A 133 21.68 -11.18 13.32
C ILE A 133 21.13 -10.75 14.69
N ALA A 134 22.02 -10.42 15.61
CA ALA A 134 21.69 -9.97 16.97
C ALA A 134 20.73 -10.90 17.75
N GLY A 135 20.76 -12.22 17.49
CA GLY A 135 19.90 -13.21 18.13
C GLY A 135 18.47 -13.31 17.55
N ALA A 136 18.26 -12.76 16.35
CA ALA A 136 17.09 -12.99 15.49
C ALA A 136 17.52 -13.67 14.19
N ILE A 137 16.65 -14.52 13.64
CA ILE A 137 16.84 -15.17 12.35
C ILE A 137 16.11 -14.34 11.30
N ILE A 138 16.86 -13.86 10.31
CA ILE A 138 16.34 -13.07 9.19
C ILE A 138 16.76 -13.69 7.86
N THR A 139 15.81 -13.83 6.93
CA THR A 139 16.12 -14.38 5.59
C THR A 139 16.71 -13.29 4.70
N PRO A 140 17.52 -13.65 3.67
CA PRO A 140 17.98 -12.69 2.67
C PRO A 140 16.82 -11.94 2.00
N LEU A 141 15.69 -12.61 1.76
CA LEU A 141 14.48 -12.00 1.21
C LEU A 141 13.90 -10.93 2.15
N GLN A 142 13.84 -11.19 3.45
CA GLN A 142 13.37 -10.21 4.43
C GLN A 142 14.26 -8.97 4.49
N ILE A 143 15.57 -9.13 4.30
CA ILE A 143 16.49 -7.98 4.15
C ILE A 143 16.13 -7.19 2.89
N VAL A 144 15.91 -7.87 1.76
CA VAL A 144 15.50 -7.23 0.50
C VAL A 144 14.19 -6.46 0.67
N ILE A 145 13.20 -7.02 1.39
CA ILE A 145 11.92 -6.34 1.70
C ILE A 145 12.19 -5.03 2.45
N VAL A 146 12.92 -5.10 3.56
CA VAL A 146 13.19 -3.91 4.39
C VAL A 146 13.97 -2.85 3.60
N VAL A 147 15.04 -3.25 2.91
CA VAL A 147 15.87 -2.31 2.14
C VAL A 147 15.08 -1.68 1.00
N THR A 148 14.36 -2.47 0.22
CA THR A 148 13.55 -1.97 -0.91
C THR A 148 12.45 -1.03 -0.41
N SER A 149 11.77 -1.39 0.68
CA SER A 149 10.77 -0.52 1.28
C SER A 149 11.36 0.81 1.74
N LEU A 150 12.47 0.79 2.47
CA LEU A 150 13.11 2.03 2.95
C LEU A 150 13.58 2.92 1.79
N VAL A 151 14.16 2.34 0.73
CA VAL A 151 14.57 3.07 -0.47
C VAL A 151 13.37 3.72 -1.15
N LEU A 152 12.27 2.99 -1.35
CA LEU A 152 11.07 3.53 -2.00
C LEU A 152 10.37 4.59 -1.15
N LEU A 153 10.27 4.37 0.17
CA LEU A 153 9.66 5.34 1.08
C LEU A 153 10.51 6.61 1.18
N GLY A 154 11.84 6.48 1.24
CA GLY A 154 12.78 7.60 1.18
C GLY A 154 12.69 8.34 -0.16
N GLY A 155 12.62 7.60 -1.27
CA GLY A 155 12.43 8.14 -2.62
C GLY A 155 11.11 8.89 -2.77
N LEU A 156 10.00 8.34 -2.26
CA LEU A 156 8.70 8.99 -2.26
C LEU A 156 8.72 10.26 -1.40
N PHE A 157 9.33 10.21 -0.20
CA PHE A 157 9.49 11.39 0.64
C PHE A 157 10.26 12.49 -0.08
N TRP A 158 11.40 12.15 -0.69
CA TRP A 158 12.21 13.08 -1.45
C TRP A 158 11.42 13.65 -2.65
N PHE A 159 10.73 12.80 -3.40
CA PHE A 159 9.88 13.19 -4.51
C PHE A 159 8.81 14.21 -4.08
N MET A 160 8.06 13.89 -3.01
CA MET A 160 7.00 14.75 -2.49
C MET A 160 7.54 16.09 -1.99
N LYS A 161 8.69 16.08 -1.31
CA LYS A 161 9.27 17.27 -0.67
C LYS A 161 9.95 18.21 -1.67
N PHE A 162 10.74 17.67 -2.60
CA PHE A 162 11.69 18.47 -3.38
C PHE A 162 11.30 18.67 -4.85
N THR A 163 10.48 17.81 -5.45
CA THR A 163 10.14 17.94 -6.88
C THR A 163 8.97 18.90 -7.14
N LYS A 164 8.90 19.46 -8.35
CA LYS A 164 7.78 20.32 -8.77
C LYS A 164 6.45 19.57 -8.74
N THR A 165 6.42 18.33 -9.24
CA THR A 165 5.22 17.47 -9.24
C THR A 165 4.80 17.10 -7.82
N GLY A 166 5.75 16.77 -6.93
CA GLY A 166 5.46 16.50 -5.52
C GLY A 166 4.89 17.70 -4.77
N LYS A 167 5.39 18.91 -5.05
CA LYS A 167 4.82 20.16 -4.52
C LYS A 167 3.41 20.42 -5.07
N ALA A 168 3.18 20.16 -6.35
CA ALA A 168 1.86 20.31 -6.97
C ALA A 168 0.84 19.30 -6.41
N LEU A 169 1.24 18.05 -6.17
CA LEU A 169 0.42 17.04 -5.50
C LEU A 169 0.00 17.49 -4.10
N ARG A 170 0.94 18.06 -3.33
CA ARG A 170 0.63 18.61 -1.99
C ARG A 170 -0.29 19.83 -2.05
N ALA A 171 -0.09 20.72 -3.02
CA ALA A 171 -0.99 21.87 -3.21
C ALA A 171 -2.43 21.43 -3.50
N VAL A 172 -2.61 20.43 -4.38
CA VAL A 172 -3.93 19.84 -4.67
C VAL A 172 -4.51 19.13 -3.45
N SER A 173 -3.68 18.45 -2.65
CA SER A 173 -4.17 17.85 -1.41
C SER A 173 -4.65 18.93 -0.43
N ASP A 174 -3.94 20.03 -0.27
CA ASP A 174 -4.29 21.06 0.71
C ASP A 174 -5.60 21.76 0.36
N ASN A 175 -5.66 22.35 -0.84
CA ASN A 175 -6.85 22.98 -1.39
C ASN A 175 -6.85 22.88 -2.92
N ARG A 176 -7.70 21.99 -3.43
CA ARG A 176 -7.85 21.73 -4.86
C ARG A 176 -8.26 22.98 -5.66
N GLU A 177 -9.23 23.74 -5.17
CA GLU A 177 -9.76 24.91 -5.88
C GLU A 177 -8.67 26.00 -6.02
N MET A 178 -7.94 26.27 -4.93
CA MET A 178 -6.83 27.23 -4.95
C MET A 178 -5.68 26.76 -5.84
N ALA A 179 -5.39 25.45 -5.87
CA ALA A 179 -4.38 24.90 -6.75
C ALA A 179 -4.75 25.08 -8.24
N GLU A 180 -6.02 24.91 -8.59
CA GLU A 180 -6.52 25.13 -9.95
C GLU A 180 -6.45 26.61 -10.36
N VAL A 181 -6.74 27.55 -9.44
CA VAL A 181 -6.62 29.00 -9.69
C VAL A 181 -5.19 29.42 -10.05
N VAL A 182 -4.17 28.81 -9.44
CA VAL A 182 -2.75 29.07 -9.76
C VAL A 182 -2.22 28.21 -10.92
N GLY A 183 -3.11 27.54 -11.67
CA GLY A 183 -2.78 26.82 -12.90
C GLY A 183 -2.32 25.37 -12.71
N ILE A 184 -2.46 24.78 -11.52
CA ILE A 184 -2.16 23.36 -11.29
C ILE A 184 -3.37 22.52 -11.71
N SER A 185 -3.18 21.67 -12.73
CA SER A 185 -4.23 20.76 -13.18
C SER A 185 -4.44 19.60 -12.19
N SER A 186 -5.56 19.62 -11.47
CA SER A 186 -5.95 18.53 -10.55
C SER A 186 -6.08 17.19 -11.25
N GLN A 187 -6.61 17.15 -12.47
CA GLN A 187 -6.76 15.89 -13.21
C GLN A 187 -5.40 15.22 -13.49
N LYS A 188 -4.38 16.00 -13.87
CA LYS A 188 -3.01 15.49 -14.01
C LYS A 188 -2.45 15.00 -12.67
N MET A 189 -2.73 15.74 -11.58
CA MET A 189 -2.28 15.33 -10.24
C MET A 189 -2.98 14.04 -9.78
N PHE A 190 -4.24 13.82 -10.15
CA PHE A 190 -4.92 12.54 -9.91
C PHE A 190 -4.22 11.42 -10.66
N ASP A 191 -3.96 11.58 -11.97
CA ASP A 191 -3.24 10.57 -12.77
C ASP A 191 -1.86 10.26 -12.17
N TYR A 192 -1.09 11.27 -11.76
CA TYR A 192 0.20 11.05 -11.09
C TYR A 192 0.05 10.34 -9.74
N SER A 193 -0.92 10.72 -8.91
CA SER A 193 -1.14 10.08 -7.61
C SER A 193 -1.50 8.59 -7.77
N PHE A 194 -2.33 8.26 -8.76
CA PHE A 194 -2.68 6.89 -9.08
C PHE A 194 -1.52 6.11 -9.69
N ALA A 195 -0.75 6.71 -10.59
CA ALA A 195 0.42 6.07 -11.18
C ALA A 195 1.46 5.71 -10.11
N ILE A 196 1.84 6.67 -9.26
CA ILE A 196 2.86 6.49 -8.23
C ILE A 196 2.34 5.56 -7.12
N GLY A 197 1.10 5.78 -6.67
CA GLY A 197 0.49 4.93 -5.66
C GLY A 197 0.43 3.49 -6.12
N SER A 198 -0.11 3.23 -7.32
CA SER A 198 -0.20 1.87 -7.87
C SER A 198 1.15 1.26 -8.18
N ALA A 199 2.17 2.03 -8.59
CA ALA A 199 3.55 1.52 -8.73
C ALA A 199 4.11 1.00 -7.40
N ILE A 200 3.89 1.74 -6.30
CA ILE A 200 4.29 1.32 -4.95
C ILE A 200 3.52 0.08 -4.51
N ALA A 201 2.21 0.03 -4.77
CA ALA A 201 1.41 -1.18 -4.55
C ALA A 201 1.93 -2.38 -5.35
N GLY A 202 2.38 -2.15 -6.59
CA GLY A 202 3.01 -3.16 -7.42
C GLY A 202 4.25 -3.74 -6.77
N VAL A 203 5.15 -2.90 -6.27
CA VAL A 203 6.33 -3.37 -5.54
C VAL A 203 5.95 -4.08 -4.24
N ALA A 204 4.96 -3.59 -3.49
CA ALA A 204 4.47 -4.30 -2.30
C ALA A 204 3.93 -5.69 -2.66
N GLY A 205 3.20 -5.82 -3.78
CA GLY A 205 2.68 -7.09 -4.28
C GLY A 205 3.80 -8.06 -4.68
N ILE A 206 4.83 -7.56 -5.37
CA ILE A 206 6.03 -8.32 -5.71
C ILE A 206 6.71 -8.84 -4.44
N LEU A 207 6.98 -7.97 -3.47
CA LEU A 207 7.67 -8.33 -2.24
C LEU A 207 6.88 -9.35 -1.41
N VAL A 208 5.56 -9.18 -1.29
CA VAL A 208 4.71 -10.15 -0.57
C VAL A 208 4.60 -11.46 -1.34
N GLY A 209 4.44 -11.42 -2.66
CA GLY A 209 4.34 -12.64 -3.48
C GLY A 209 5.63 -13.46 -3.57
N LEU A 210 6.78 -12.86 -3.21
CA LEU A 210 8.03 -13.58 -3.02
C LEU A 210 8.17 -14.18 -1.63
N GLU A 211 7.64 -13.51 -0.59
CA GLU A 211 7.74 -13.95 0.81
C GLU A 211 6.65 -14.96 1.19
N GLN A 212 5.48 -14.86 0.54
CA GLN A 212 4.28 -15.63 0.84
C GLN A 212 3.68 -16.17 -0.45
N ASN A 213 2.84 -17.20 -0.31
CA ASN A 213 2.09 -17.70 -1.44
C ASN A 213 1.06 -16.66 -1.92
N LEU A 214 0.81 -16.69 -3.22
CA LEU A 214 -0.21 -15.89 -3.88
C LEU A 214 -1.58 -16.52 -3.67
N GLU A 215 -2.47 -15.76 -3.06
CA GLU A 215 -3.89 -16.04 -2.95
C GLU A 215 -4.68 -14.90 -3.59
N PRO A 216 -5.81 -15.17 -4.28
CA PRO A 216 -6.58 -14.10 -4.93
C PRO A 216 -7.02 -12.99 -3.98
N THR A 217 -7.26 -13.33 -2.70
CA THR A 217 -7.73 -12.41 -1.65
C THR A 217 -6.61 -11.74 -0.85
N MET A 218 -5.33 -12.01 -1.15
CA MET A 218 -4.18 -11.44 -0.41
C MET A 218 -4.22 -9.90 -0.37
N GLY A 219 -4.76 -9.29 -1.43
CA GLY A 219 -4.89 -7.84 -1.57
C GLY A 219 -5.80 -7.22 -0.52
N THR A 220 -6.89 -7.90 -0.14
CA THR A 220 -7.84 -7.44 0.87
C THR A 220 -7.21 -7.39 2.26
N ASN A 221 -6.48 -8.44 2.64
CA ASN A 221 -5.78 -8.46 3.92
C ASN A 221 -4.74 -7.33 3.98
N LEU A 222 -3.93 -7.15 2.93
CA LEU A 222 -2.90 -6.12 2.89
C LEU A 222 -3.46 -4.70 2.92
N ILE A 223 -4.55 -4.43 2.19
CA ILE A 223 -5.14 -3.08 2.19
C ILE A 223 -5.76 -2.73 3.54
N ILE A 224 -6.34 -3.69 4.26
CA ILE A 224 -6.85 -3.45 5.63
C ILE A 224 -5.70 -3.05 6.56
N LYS A 225 -4.55 -3.73 6.48
CA LYS A 225 -3.35 -3.38 7.28
C LYS A 225 -2.77 -2.03 6.88
N GLY A 226 -2.63 -1.77 5.58
CA GLY A 226 -2.16 -0.49 5.06
C GLY A 226 -3.08 0.67 5.41
N PHE A 227 -4.40 0.48 5.30
CA PHE A 227 -5.41 1.46 5.71
C PHE A 227 -5.37 1.73 7.21
N THR A 228 -5.20 0.69 8.02
CA THR A 228 -5.05 0.82 9.47
C THR A 228 -3.80 1.64 9.82
N GLY A 229 -2.66 1.31 9.21
CA GLY A 229 -1.44 2.11 9.36
C GLY A 229 -1.62 3.57 8.90
N ALA A 230 -2.34 3.80 7.81
CA ALA A 230 -2.67 5.14 7.33
C ALA A 230 -3.55 5.92 8.31
N ILE A 231 -4.53 5.29 8.96
CA ILE A 231 -5.38 5.96 9.97
C ILE A 231 -4.58 6.28 11.23
N ILE A 232 -3.80 5.33 11.74
CA ILE A 232 -2.92 5.54 12.89
C ILE A 232 -1.99 6.71 12.63
N GLY A 233 -1.37 6.74 11.44
CA GLY A 233 -0.44 7.78 11.02
C GLY A 233 -1.09 9.13 10.69
N GLY A 234 -2.35 9.10 10.25
CA GLY A 234 -3.08 10.22 9.66
C GLY A 234 -3.14 10.09 8.14
N VAL A 235 -4.32 9.75 7.62
CA VAL A 235 -4.54 9.40 6.20
C VAL A 235 -4.22 10.53 5.21
N ASN A 236 -4.15 11.76 5.71
CA ASN A 236 -3.80 12.96 4.94
C ASN A 236 -2.29 13.18 4.79
N SER A 237 -1.46 12.42 5.52
CA SER A 237 -0.02 12.60 5.58
C SER A 237 0.68 11.32 5.15
N VAL A 238 1.32 11.34 3.98
CA VAL A 238 2.11 10.19 3.49
C VAL A 238 3.24 9.80 4.47
N PRO A 239 4.02 10.75 5.06
CA PRO A 239 4.96 10.39 6.12
C PRO A 239 4.28 9.84 7.38
N GLY A 240 3.10 10.39 7.70
CA GLY A 240 2.24 9.90 8.78
C GLY A 240 1.92 8.42 8.62
N SER A 241 1.37 8.04 7.46
CA SER A 241 0.98 6.67 7.17
C SER A 241 2.13 5.67 7.26
N VAL A 242 3.35 6.09 6.90
CA VAL A 242 4.56 5.26 7.05
C VAL A 242 4.83 4.96 8.52
N LEU A 243 4.87 6.00 9.38
CA LEU A 243 5.09 5.81 10.82
C LEU A 243 3.98 4.98 11.45
N GLY A 244 2.71 5.23 11.08
CA GLY A 244 1.57 4.46 11.57
C GLY A 244 1.64 2.99 11.18
N SER A 245 2.09 2.66 9.97
CA SER A 245 2.29 1.29 9.53
C SER A 245 3.42 0.56 10.27
N PHE A 246 4.53 1.23 10.57
CA PHE A 246 5.57 0.64 11.41
C PHE A 246 5.08 0.39 12.83
N LEU A 247 4.36 1.34 13.43
CA LEU A 247 3.73 1.16 14.74
C LEU A 247 2.76 -0.03 14.76
N LEU A 248 1.93 -0.16 13.72
CA LEU A 248 1.05 -1.31 13.56
C LEU A 248 1.84 -2.62 13.46
N GLY A 249 2.87 -2.66 12.60
CA GLY A 249 3.71 -3.84 12.43
C GLY A 249 4.37 -4.30 13.74
N PHE A 250 4.88 -3.36 14.54
CA PHE A 250 5.40 -3.66 15.87
C PHE A 250 4.29 -4.12 16.83
N ALA A 251 3.18 -3.40 16.90
CA ALA A 251 2.09 -3.71 17.83
C ALA A 251 1.50 -5.10 17.58
N GLU A 252 1.34 -5.50 16.32
CA GLU A 252 0.88 -6.85 15.98
C GLU A 252 1.88 -7.93 16.40
N ASN A 253 3.16 -7.75 16.07
CA ASN A 253 4.16 -8.77 16.38
C ASN A 253 4.42 -8.88 17.90
N PHE A 254 4.42 -7.77 18.64
CA PHE A 254 4.47 -7.82 20.10
C PHE A 254 3.17 -8.34 20.72
N GLY A 255 2.00 -8.06 20.12
CA GLY A 255 0.72 -8.57 20.60
C GLY A 255 0.62 -10.09 20.54
N ILE A 256 1.22 -10.72 19.52
CA ILE A 256 1.29 -12.19 19.39
C ILE A 256 2.17 -12.84 20.47
N TRP A 257 2.96 -12.05 21.22
CA TRP A 257 3.67 -12.60 22.38
C TRP A 257 2.71 -12.96 23.53
N TYR A 258 1.63 -12.20 23.67
CA TYR A 258 0.64 -12.37 24.74
C TYR A 258 -0.63 -13.08 24.25
N LEU A 259 -0.96 -12.98 22.96
CA LEU A 259 -2.12 -13.59 22.34
C LEU A 259 -1.74 -14.64 21.30
N PRO A 260 -2.60 -15.64 21.02
CA PRO A 260 -2.39 -16.55 19.90
C PRO A 260 -2.28 -15.80 18.56
N SER A 261 -1.45 -16.32 17.64
CA SER A 261 -1.16 -15.69 16.35
C SER A 261 -2.38 -15.42 15.47
N GLY A 262 -3.45 -16.20 15.62
CA GLY A 262 -4.73 -15.98 14.92
C GLY A 262 -5.43 -14.66 15.28
N TYR A 263 -5.07 -14.01 16.39
CA TYR A 263 -5.62 -12.71 16.79
C TYR A 263 -4.89 -11.51 16.18
N LYS A 264 -3.91 -11.72 15.30
CA LYS A 264 -3.17 -10.63 14.65
C LYS A 264 -4.09 -9.61 13.97
N ASP A 265 -5.13 -10.10 13.29
CA ASP A 265 -6.11 -9.23 12.64
C ASP A 265 -7.00 -8.48 13.64
N ALA A 266 -7.41 -9.15 14.72
CA ALA A 266 -8.14 -8.51 15.79
C ALA A 266 -7.35 -7.36 16.43
N ILE A 267 -6.03 -7.54 16.64
CA ILE A 267 -5.15 -6.49 17.18
C ILE A 267 -5.16 -5.25 16.26
N ALA A 268 -5.04 -5.43 14.95
CA ALA A 268 -5.11 -4.33 14.00
C ALA A 268 -6.44 -3.58 14.08
N PHE A 269 -7.57 -4.30 14.10
CA PHE A 269 -8.89 -3.69 14.16
C PHE A 269 -9.13 -2.96 15.49
N VAL A 270 -8.68 -3.51 16.61
CA VAL A 270 -8.78 -2.84 17.92
C VAL A 270 -7.98 -1.54 17.93
N ILE A 271 -6.75 -1.55 17.41
CA ILE A 271 -5.93 -0.33 17.31
C ILE A 271 -6.60 0.68 16.36
N LEU A 272 -7.12 0.22 15.22
CA LEU A 272 -7.87 1.05 14.28
C LEU A 272 -9.03 1.77 14.98
N PHE A 273 -9.89 1.01 15.68
CA PHE A 273 -11.04 1.58 16.38
C PHE A 273 -10.63 2.52 17.51
N ALA A 274 -9.59 2.18 18.27
CA ALA A 274 -9.06 3.06 19.30
C ALA A 274 -8.60 4.41 18.72
N PHE A 275 -7.87 4.39 17.61
CA PHE A 275 -7.45 5.63 16.95
C PHE A 275 -8.64 6.40 16.36
N LEU A 276 -9.61 5.73 15.74
CA LEU A 276 -10.81 6.42 15.25
C LEU A 276 -11.64 7.07 16.36
N LEU A 277 -11.72 6.45 17.54
CA LEU A 277 -12.48 6.96 18.68
C LEU A 277 -11.76 8.10 19.39
N PHE A 278 -10.46 7.96 19.66
CA PHE A 278 -9.70 8.88 20.52
C PHE A 278 -8.85 9.90 19.76
N ARG A 279 -8.39 9.57 18.55
CA ARG A 279 -7.55 10.45 17.70
C ARG A 279 -7.82 10.22 16.20
N PRO A 280 -9.00 10.62 15.67
CA PRO A 280 -9.40 10.36 14.29
C PRO A 280 -8.49 11.02 13.23
N GLN A 281 -7.66 11.98 13.63
CA GLN A 281 -6.68 12.62 12.75
C GLN A 281 -5.37 11.82 12.63
N GLY A 282 -5.17 10.80 13.46
CA GLY A 282 -3.91 10.07 13.55
C GLY A 282 -2.82 10.86 14.29
N ILE A 283 -1.60 10.32 14.29
CA ILE A 283 -0.45 10.87 15.04
C ILE A 283 0.08 12.15 14.39
N LEU A 284 0.10 12.22 13.06
CA LEU A 284 0.64 13.33 12.28
C LEU A 284 -0.42 14.04 11.43
N GLY A 285 -1.70 13.86 11.74
CA GLY A 285 -2.78 14.60 11.10
C GLY A 285 -2.83 16.06 11.53
N VAL A 286 -3.02 16.96 10.56
CA VAL A 286 -3.18 18.39 10.82
C VAL A 286 -4.64 18.69 11.17
N ASN A 287 -4.85 19.28 12.35
CA ASN A 287 -6.14 19.79 12.82
C ASN A 287 -6.61 20.94 11.91
N LYS A 288 -7.54 20.67 10.99
CA LYS A 288 -8.13 21.69 10.11
C LYS A 288 -9.14 22.61 10.83
N GLU A 289 -9.56 22.28 12.05
CA GLU A 289 -10.53 23.11 12.81
C GLU A 289 -9.94 24.45 13.31
N LEU A 290 -8.61 24.63 13.30
CA LEU A 290 -7.95 25.87 13.73
C LEU A 290 -7.66 26.86 12.58
N GLN A 291 -8.17 26.60 11.36
CA GLN A 291 -7.94 27.47 10.19
C GLN A 291 -9.24 28.04 9.58
N LYS A 292 -10.34 28.05 10.33
CA LYS A 292 -11.54 28.83 9.96
C LYS A 292 -11.44 30.26 10.45
#